data_AF-A0ABD2WNZ9-F1
#
_entry.id   AF-A0ABD2WNZ9-F1
#
_cell.length_a   1.000
_cell.length_b   1.000
_cell.length_c   1.000
_cell.angle_alpha   90.00
_cell.angle_beta   90.00
_cell.angle_gamma   90.00
#
_symmetry.space_group_name_H-M   'P 1'
#
loop_
_entity.id
_entity.type
_entity.pdbx_description
1 polymer ?
#
loop_
_entity_poly.entity_id
_entity_poly.type
_entity_poly.pdbx_seq_one_letter_code
_entity_poly.pdbx_strand_id
1 'polypeptide(L)'
;MHDSLTLTLSGQSSVLESHYFPPIELDANKNYVLGLIELLTFNSIPNIETGCNRLYLENNKVISIQPGSYEIDDIENCIKTALSSESIEFSLKPNNNTLRSTLFCSRGIDFRPKDSIGRLLGFTSRVLEAGKEHISDLPVAILKVNALRVECNITSGAFINNQRVHTIHEFFPAVPPGFKIIEVPSNVIYLPVNIMGIVYGNSISSSNLYKSRARWHQSISRERPLEVTVTSPPPAQAPPPVITQRMQHPHQALSRQNIQFLKNLGLRPSGESPV
;
A
#
# COMPACT_ATOMS: atom_id res chain seq x y z
N MET A 1 -4.53 37.27 17.17
CA MET A 1 -3.55 36.19 16.97
C MET A 1 -4.33 34.91 16.76
N HIS A 2 -4.00 34.14 15.73
CA HIS A 2 -4.52 32.78 15.61
C HIS A 2 -3.62 31.91 16.47
N ASP A 3 -4.11 31.51 17.64
CA ASP A 3 -3.35 30.63 18.53
C ASP A 3 -3.20 29.27 17.85
N SER A 4 -1.97 28.76 17.82
CA SER A 4 -1.66 27.41 17.34
C SER A 4 -1.02 26.62 18.48
N LEU A 5 -1.40 25.36 18.60
CA LEU A 5 -0.90 24.44 19.62
C LEU A 5 -0.36 23.20 18.92
N THR A 6 0.91 22.88 19.19
CA THR A 6 1.54 21.65 18.70
C THR A 6 1.54 20.60 19.79
N LEU A 7 1.03 19.40 19.47
CA LEU A 7 0.99 18.25 20.36
C LEU A 7 1.94 17.17 19.84
N THR A 8 2.88 16.75 20.67
CA THR A 8 3.81 15.65 20.36
C THR A 8 3.47 14.44 21.23
N LEU A 9 3.27 13.29 20.58
CA LEU A 9 3.08 12.01 21.25
C LEU A 9 4.21 11.05 20.85
N SER A 10 4.70 10.27 21.81
CA SER A 10 5.74 9.27 21.58
C SER A 10 5.41 7.99 22.35
N GLY A 11 5.83 6.85 21.79
CA GLY A 11 5.59 5.54 22.37
C GLY A 11 6.04 4.42 21.44
N GLN A 12 5.85 3.17 21.88
CA GLN A 12 6.23 1.96 21.14
C GLN A 12 5.00 1.19 20.61
N SER A 13 3.84 1.84 20.59
CA SER A 13 2.56 1.27 20.21
C SER A 13 2.05 1.93 18.93
N SER A 14 1.28 1.19 18.13
CA SER A 14 0.53 1.75 16.99
C SER A 14 -0.64 2.63 17.42
N VAL A 15 -0.96 2.61 18.72
CA VAL A 15 -1.92 3.50 19.38
C VAL A 15 -1.20 4.30 20.44
N LEU A 16 -1.18 5.62 20.23
CA LEU A 16 -0.71 6.60 21.20
C LEU A 16 -1.90 7.29 21.86
N GLU A 17 -1.75 7.70 23.11
CA GLU A 17 -2.73 8.44 23.88
C GLU A 17 -1.98 9.36 24.85
N SER A 18 -2.53 10.55 25.11
CA SER A 18 -1.96 11.52 26.05
C SER A 18 -3.05 12.23 26.82
N HIS A 19 -2.76 12.56 28.08
CA HIS A 19 -3.64 13.29 28.98
C HIS A 19 -2.97 14.60 29.39
N TYR A 20 -3.62 15.72 29.09
CA TYR A 20 -3.10 17.04 29.39
C TYR A 20 -3.72 17.59 30.67
N PHE A 21 -2.86 18.12 31.56
CA PHE A 21 -3.26 18.87 32.74
C PHE A 21 -2.45 20.18 32.83
N PRO A 22 -3.10 21.36 32.85
CA PRO A 22 -4.55 21.56 32.79
C PRO A 22 -5.15 21.11 31.44
N PRO A 23 -6.47 20.84 31.39
CA PRO A 23 -7.14 20.47 30.14
C PRO A 23 -6.95 21.52 29.05
N ILE A 24 -6.95 21.10 27.79
CA ILE A 24 -6.96 22.02 26.66
C ILE A 24 -8.39 22.60 26.55
N GLU A 25 -8.54 23.86 26.94
CA GLU A 25 -9.81 24.57 26.86
C GLU A 25 -10.03 25.10 25.44
N LEU A 26 -11.14 24.67 24.81
CA LEU A 26 -11.56 25.12 23.49
C LEU A 26 -12.83 25.96 23.63
N ASP A 27 -12.84 27.15 23.04
CA ASP A 27 -13.99 28.05 22.97
C ASP A 27 -15.05 27.46 22.05
N ALA A 28 -16.23 27.16 22.58
CA ALA A 28 -17.34 26.58 21.83
C ALA A 28 -17.82 27.44 20.65
N ASN A 29 -17.47 28.73 20.64
CA ASN A 29 -17.84 29.67 19.57
C ASN A 29 -16.79 29.75 18.45
N LYS A 30 -15.71 28.98 18.54
CA LYS A 30 -14.64 28.94 17.54
C LYS A 30 -14.58 27.59 16.84
N ASN A 31 -14.11 27.62 15.60
CA ASN A 31 -13.79 26.41 14.84
C ASN A 31 -12.32 26.07 15.03
N TYR A 32 -12.05 24.81 15.32
CA TYR A 32 -10.71 24.27 15.46
C TYR A 32 -10.46 23.24 14.37
N VAL A 33 -9.24 23.24 13.88
CA VAL A 33 -8.77 22.25 12.90
C VAL A 33 -7.49 21.60 13.40
N LEU A 34 -7.28 20.36 13.00
CA LEU A 34 -6.09 19.59 13.32
C LEU A 34 -5.43 19.10 12.02
N GLY A 35 -4.12 19.20 11.96
CA GLY A 35 -3.30 18.65 10.89
C GLY A 35 -2.11 17.89 11.44
N LEU A 36 -1.58 16.95 10.66
CA LEU A 36 -0.35 16.25 10.97
C LEU A 36 0.85 17.11 10.56
N ILE A 37 1.80 17.30 11.48
CA ILE A 37 3.06 18.00 11.20
C ILE A 37 4.14 17.00 10.75
N GLU A 38 4.32 15.92 11.50
CA GLU A 38 5.36 14.92 11.26
C GLU A 38 4.95 13.58 11.87
N LEU A 39 5.36 12.48 11.22
CA LEU A 39 5.36 11.15 11.80
C LEU A 39 6.76 10.53 11.68
N LEU A 40 7.27 10.05 12.81
CA LEU A 40 8.51 9.30 12.91
C LEU A 40 8.22 7.89 13.42
N THR A 41 8.53 6.86 12.64
CA THR A 41 8.35 5.46 13.05
C THR A 41 9.38 4.56 12.39
N PHE A 42 9.42 3.27 12.71
CA PHE A 42 10.27 2.28 12.04
C PHE A 42 9.42 1.41 11.13
N ASN A 43 9.92 1.10 9.93
CA ASN A 43 9.30 0.11 9.07
C ASN A 43 9.51 -1.29 9.66
N SER A 44 8.54 -1.77 10.42
CA SER A 44 8.53 -3.07 11.11
C SER A 44 7.29 -3.90 10.74
N ILE A 45 6.72 -3.64 9.57
CA ILE A 45 5.47 -4.25 9.11
C ILE A 45 5.77 -5.71 8.72
N PRO A 46 5.24 -6.72 9.44
CA PRO A 46 5.64 -8.10 9.20
C PRO A 46 5.07 -8.60 7.87
N ASN A 47 5.93 -9.14 7.02
CA ASN A 47 5.52 -9.80 5.77
C ASN A 47 5.44 -11.32 5.93
N ILE A 48 6.20 -11.91 6.85
CA ILE A 48 6.02 -13.30 7.30
C ILE A 48 5.19 -13.32 8.58
N GLU A 49 4.08 -14.05 8.55
CA GLU A 49 3.16 -14.24 9.69
C GLU A 49 3.04 -15.74 10.01
N THR A 50 2.54 -16.07 11.19
CA THR A 50 2.26 -17.45 11.57
C THR A 50 1.30 -18.11 10.57
N GLY A 51 1.65 -19.30 10.10
CA GLY A 51 0.81 -20.09 9.19
C GLY A 51 1.00 -19.79 7.70
N CYS A 52 2.04 -19.04 7.31
CA CYS A 52 2.52 -18.87 5.93
C CYS A 52 4.06 -18.77 5.89
N ASN A 53 4.74 -19.56 6.72
CA ASN A 53 6.14 -19.35 7.07
C ASN A 53 7.01 -20.61 6.96
N ARG A 54 6.55 -21.63 6.23
CA ARG A 54 7.26 -22.91 6.12
C ARG A 54 7.75 -23.20 4.70
N LEU A 55 8.96 -23.74 4.61
CA LEU A 55 9.49 -24.33 3.38
C LEU A 55 9.55 -25.85 3.56
N TYR A 56 8.89 -26.58 2.66
CA TYR A 56 8.87 -28.03 2.66
C TYR A 56 9.85 -28.56 1.61
N LEU A 57 10.82 -29.36 2.05
CA LEU A 57 11.78 -30.03 1.19
C LEU A 57 11.41 -31.51 1.05
N GLU A 58 11.93 -32.15 0.01
CA GLU A 58 11.93 -33.61 -0.10
C GLU A 58 12.50 -34.28 1.16
N ASN A 59 12.05 -35.51 1.47
CA ASN A 59 12.29 -36.26 2.71
C ASN A 59 11.62 -35.68 3.97
N ASN A 60 10.47 -35.02 3.84
CA ASN A 60 9.68 -34.51 4.96
C ASN A 60 10.41 -33.49 5.85
N LYS A 61 11.48 -32.86 5.33
CA LYS A 61 12.16 -31.78 6.05
C LYS A 61 11.38 -30.49 5.90
N VAL A 62 11.16 -29.81 7.01
CA VAL A 62 10.40 -28.55 7.06
C VAL A 62 11.25 -27.49 7.74
N ILE A 63 11.46 -26.37 7.06
CA ILE A 63 12.14 -25.21 7.63
C ILE A 63 11.07 -24.18 7.99
N SER A 64 11.05 -23.73 9.24
CA SER A 64 10.14 -22.68 9.70
C SER A 64 10.92 -21.37 9.83
N ILE A 65 10.45 -20.35 9.12
CA ILE A 65 10.98 -18.99 9.22
C ILE A 65 10.19 -18.26 10.32
N GLN A 66 10.86 -17.46 11.13
CA GLN A 66 10.16 -16.73 12.20
C GLN A 66 9.27 -15.63 11.61
N PRO A 67 8.14 -15.29 12.25
CA PRO A 67 7.36 -14.12 11.88
C PRO A 67 8.20 -12.85 12.00
N GLY A 68 8.01 -11.91 11.07
CA GLY A 68 8.79 -10.68 11.02
C GLY A 68 8.74 -10.01 9.65
N SER A 69 9.56 -8.98 9.51
CA SER A 69 9.75 -8.22 8.27
C SER A 69 11.08 -8.60 7.66
N TYR A 70 11.06 -9.08 6.43
CA TYR A 70 12.24 -9.59 5.74
C TYR A 70 12.33 -9.01 4.33
N GLU A 71 13.54 -8.73 3.86
CA GLU A 71 13.79 -8.66 2.41
C GLU A 71 14.01 -10.06 1.84
N ILE A 72 14.00 -10.19 0.50
CA ILE A 72 14.19 -11.49 -0.16
C ILE A 72 15.53 -12.12 0.23
N ASP A 73 16.58 -11.30 0.32
CA ASP A 73 17.92 -11.72 0.72
C ASP A 73 17.95 -12.18 2.18
N ASP A 74 17.17 -11.57 3.08
CA ASP A 74 17.06 -12.01 4.48
C ASP A 74 16.41 -13.39 4.57
N ILE A 75 15.37 -13.64 3.76
CA ILE A 75 14.70 -14.95 3.67
C ILE A 75 15.70 -16.00 3.15
N GLU A 76 16.45 -15.66 2.10
CA GLU A 76 17.48 -16.53 1.54
C GLU A 76 18.51 -16.91 2.61
N ASN A 77 19.03 -15.92 3.32
CA ASN A 77 20.01 -16.12 4.39
C ASN A 77 19.45 -16.98 5.52
N CYS A 78 18.21 -16.74 5.97
CA CYS A 78 17.55 -17.56 6.98
C CYS A 78 17.47 -19.04 6.57
N ILE A 79 17.09 -19.31 5.32
CA ILE A 79 16.97 -20.67 4.79
C ILE A 79 18.36 -21.31 4.65
N LYS A 80 19.35 -20.59 4.10
CA LYS A 80 20.74 -21.07 3.99
C LYS A 80 21.32 -21.42 5.36
N THR A 81 21.12 -20.59 6.37
CA THR A 81 21.56 -20.87 7.74
C THR A 81 20.90 -22.13 8.30
N ALA A 82 19.59 -22.31 8.10
CA ALA A 82 18.88 -23.53 8.51
C ALA A 82 19.34 -24.80 7.76
N LEU A 83 19.95 -24.63 6.59
CA LEU A 83 20.50 -25.69 5.74
C LEU A 83 22.02 -25.86 5.87
N SER A 84 22.70 -25.09 6.72
CA SER A 84 24.18 -25.04 6.77
C SER A 84 24.87 -26.36 7.17
N SER A 85 24.16 -27.24 7.87
CA SER A 85 24.63 -28.61 8.19
C SER A 85 24.29 -29.62 7.07
N GLU A 86 23.39 -29.22 6.17
CA GLU A 86 23.01 -29.79 4.88
C GLU A 86 24.10 -29.61 3.81
N SER A 87 24.43 -30.64 3.00
CA SER A 87 25.02 -30.39 1.66
C SER A 87 23.93 -29.96 0.65
N ILE A 88 23.08 -29.03 1.07
CA ILE A 88 21.94 -28.54 0.29
C ILE A 88 22.27 -27.16 -0.23
N GLU A 89 22.35 -27.04 -1.55
CA GLU A 89 22.52 -25.76 -2.21
C GLU A 89 21.15 -25.09 -2.35
N PHE A 90 21.07 -23.82 -1.99
CA PHE A 90 19.85 -23.03 -2.03
C PHE A 90 20.19 -21.62 -2.51
N SER A 91 19.41 -21.08 -3.44
CA SER A 91 19.49 -19.69 -3.88
C SER A 91 18.09 -19.14 -4.09
N LEU A 92 17.86 -17.92 -3.62
CA LEU A 92 16.62 -17.18 -3.81
C LEU A 92 16.99 -15.74 -4.16
N LYS A 93 16.55 -15.28 -5.33
CA LYS A 93 16.92 -13.96 -5.84
C LYS A 93 15.71 -13.19 -6.35
N PRO A 94 15.64 -11.87 -6.11
CA PRO A 94 14.67 -11.02 -6.78
C PRO A 94 15.00 -10.84 -8.26
N ASN A 95 13.97 -10.67 -9.08
CA ASN A 95 14.08 -10.11 -10.41
C ASN A 95 13.31 -8.78 -10.43
N ASN A 96 14.02 -7.68 -10.22
CA ASN A 96 13.43 -6.34 -10.12
C ASN A 96 12.70 -5.87 -11.39
N ASN A 97 13.03 -6.45 -12.55
CA ASN A 97 12.36 -6.11 -13.81
C ASN A 97 10.96 -6.74 -13.91
N THR A 98 10.79 -7.94 -13.36
CA THR A 98 9.52 -8.70 -13.44
C THR A 98 8.76 -8.73 -12.11
N LEU A 99 9.40 -8.24 -11.04
CA LEU A 99 8.97 -8.34 -9.64
C LEU A 99 8.81 -9.78 -9.12
N ARG A 100 9.28 -10.77 -9.87
CA ARG A 100 9.23 -12.20 -9.54
C ARG A 100 10.48 -12.61 -8.76
N SER A 101 10.45 -13.78 -8.13
CA SER A 101 11.65 -14.40 -7.58
C SER A 101 12.12 -15.57 -8.43
N THR A 102 13.43 -15.74 -8.46
CA THR A 102 14.10 -16.93 -9.00
C THR A 102 14.59 -17.78 -7.84
N LEU A 103 14.27 -19.07 -7.86
CA LEU A 103 14.59 -20.02 -6.81
C LEU A 103 15.34 -21.22 -7.39
N PHE A 104 16.46 -21.57 -6.78
CA PHE A 104 17.17 -22.82 -7.02
C PHE A 104 17.33 -23.57 -5.71
N CYS A 105 17.15 -24.89 -5.74
CA CYS A 105 17.51 -25.76 -4.64
C CYS A 105 18.00 -27.11 -5.18
N SER A 106 19.03 -27.69 -4.56
CA SER A 106 19.53 -29.03 -4.92
C SER A 106 18.56 -30.15 -4.54
N ARG A 107 17.47 -29.85 -3.84
CA ARG A 107 16.38 -30.78 -3.47
C ARG A 107 15.03 -30.24 -3.94
N GLY A 108 14.07 -31.13 -4.14
CA GLY A 108 12.72 -30.71 -4.50
C GLY A 108 12.04 -29.95 -3.37
N ILE A 109 11.16 -29.01 -3.74
CA ILE A 109 10.42 -28.15 -2.82
C ILE A 109 8.91 -28.34 -3.03
N ASP A 110 8.16 -28.52 -1.95
CA ASP A 110 6.70 -28.64 -2.01
C ASP A 110 5.99 -27.36 -1.54
N PHE A 111 5.33 -26.66 -2.45
CA PHE A 111 4.51 -25.48 -2.17
C PHE A 111 3.01 -25.76 -2.10
N ARG A 112 2.58 -27.04 -2.16
CA ARG A 112 1.17 -27.41 -1.99
C ARG A 112 0.61 -27.19 -0.58
N PRO A 113 1.37 -27.35 0.52
CA PRO A 113 0.87 -27.06 1.85
C PRO A 113 0.41 -25.60 2.01
N LYS A 114 -0.74 -25.39 2.67
CA LYS A 114 -1.33 -24.05 2.82
C LYS A 114 -0.49 -23.09 3.65
N ASP A 115 0.32 -23.62 4.56
CA ASP A 115 1.24 -22.85 5.39
C ASP A 115 2.63 -22.68 4.78
N SER A 116 2.76 -23.04 3.50
CA SER A 116 3.96 -22.81 2.73
C SER A 116 4.24 -21.32 2.50
N ILE A 117 5.51 -20.94 2.55
CA ILE A 117 5.99 -19.62 2.17
C ILE A 117 5.91 -19.37 0.65
N GLY A 118 5.66 -20.41 -0.16
CA GLY A 118 5.62 -20.32 -1.63
C GLY A 118 4.76 -19.17 -2.16
N ARG A 119 3.60 -18.93 -1.55
CA ARG A 119 2.71 -17.81 -1.93
C ARG A 119 3.35 -16.44 -1.72
N LEU A 120 4.09 -16.26 -0.62
CA LEU A 120 4.82 -15.01 -0.36
C LEU A 120 5.93 -14.82 -1.40
N LEU A 121 6.60 -15.91 -1.78
CA LEU A 121 7.60 -15.93 -2.84
C LEU A 121 7.01 -15.89 -4.27
N GLY A 122 5.69 -15.73 -4.42
CA GLY A 122 5.03 -15.62 -5.73
C GLY A 122 4.84 -16.95 -6.48
N PHE A 123 5.05 -18.10 -5.84
CA PHE A 123 4.80 -19.42 -6.44
C PHE A 123 3.36 -19.89 -6.21
N THR A 124 2.77 -20.49 -7.22
CA THR A 124 1.52 -21.24 -7.10
C THR A 124 1.74 -22.58 -6.39
N SER A 125 0.66 -23.20 -5.94
CA SER A 125 0.68 -24.51 -5.28
C SER A 125 1.17 -25.61 -6.23
N ARG A 126 2.46 -25.95 -6.16
CA ARG A 126 3.09 -27.04 -6.94
C ARG A 126 4.34 -27.58 -6.25
N VAL A 127 4.90 -28.64 -6.82
CA VAL A 127 6.24 -29.14 -6.46
C VAL A 127 7.26 -28.58 -7.45
N LEU A 128 8.37 -28.06 -6.95
CA LEU A 128 9.53 -27.66 -7.76
C LEU A 128 10.52 -28.81 -7.83
N GLU A 129 11.00 -29.11 -9.04
CA GLU A 129 12.00 -30.16 -9.28
C GLU A 129 13.38 -29.76 -8.72
N ALA A 130 14.08 -30.74 -8.14
CA ALA A 130 15.44 -30.58 -7.62
C ALA A 130 16.46 -30.20 -8.70
N GLY A 131 17.47 -29.42 -8.33
CA GLY A 131 18.63 -29.12 -9.16
C GLY A 131 18.33 -28.24 -10.38
N LYS A 132 17.17 -27.56 -10.39
CA LYS A 132 16.76 -26.65 -11.45
C LYS A 132 16.42 -25.29 -10.87
N GLU A 133 16.64 -24.27 -11.70
CA GLU A 133 16.21 -22.92 -11.41
C GLU A 133 14.75 -22.74 -11.83
N HIS A 134 13.93 -22.19 -10.94
CA HIS A 134 12.50 -21.96 -11.12
C HIS A 134 12.17 -20.49 -10.94
N ILE A 135 11.32 -19.95 -11.81
CA ILE A 135 10.82 -18.58 -11.71
C ILE A 135 9.43 -18.63 -11.09
N SER A 136 9.13 -17.66 -10.21
CA SER A 136 7.81 -17.54 -9.60
C SER A 136 6.73 -17.19 -10.64
N ASP A 137 5.49 -17.59 -10.35
CA ASP A 137 4.34 -17.40 -11.25
C ASP A 137 3.77 -15.98 -11.17
N LEU A 138 3.89 -15.40 -9.97
CA LEU A 138 3.39 -14.09 -9.58
C LEU A 138 4.53 -13.24 -9.03
N PRO A 139 4.37 -11.91 -9.00
CA PRO A 139 5.26 -11.03 -8.23
C PRO A 139 5.38 -11.47 -6.77
N VAL A 140 6.54 -11.24 -6.16
CA VAL A 140 6.79 -11.53 -4.75
C VAL A 140 5.92 -10.60 -3.89
N ALA A 141 5.21 -11.17 -2.92
CA ALA A 141 4.34 -10.45 -2.01
C ALA A 141 5.09 -10.03 -0.73
N ILE A 142 6.25 -9.38 -0.89
CA ILE A 142 7.09 -8.96 0.24
C ILE A 142 6.58 -7.68 0.92
N LEU A 143 5.81 -6.87 0.17
CA LEU A 143 5.09 -5.70 0.68
C LEU A 143 3.63 -6.10 0.93
N LYS A 144 3.23 -6.19 2.20
CA LYS A 144 1.88 -6.62 2.59
C LYS A 144 0.84 -5.50 2.64
N VAL A 145 1.28 -4.26 2.58
CA VAL A 145 0.44 -3.08 2.77
C VAL A 145 0.63 -2.15 1.61
N ASN A 146 -0.40 -1.40 1.24
CA ASN A 146 -0.34 -0.43 0.14
C ASN A 146 -0.31 1.02 0.64
N ALA A 147 -0.71 1.24 1.89
CA ALA A 147 -0.61 2.54 2.54
C ALA A 147 -0.58 2.38 4.07
N LEU A 148 -0.02 3.39 4.72
CA LEU A 148 -0.10 3.67 6.14
C LEU A 148 -1.02 4.86 6.34
N ARG A 149 -2.02 4.68 7.20
CA ARG A 149 -2.96 5.74 7.58
C ARG A 149 -2.65 6.21 8.99
N VAL A 150 -2.60 7.54 9.14
CA VAL A 150 -2.55 8.19 10.43
C VAL A 150 -3.96 8.63 10.78
N GLU A 151 -4.52 8.05 11.84
CA GLU A 151 -5.87 8.38 12.31
C GLU A 151 -5.84 9.20 13.59
N CYS A 152 -6.75 10.16 13.72
CA CYS A 152 -6.95 10.97 14.92
C CYS A 152 -8.43 11.11 15.23
N ASN A 153 -8.92 10.33 16.21
CA ASN A 153 -10.34 10.17 16.50
C ASN A 153 -11.09 11.41 17.03
N ILE A 154 -10.39 12.51 17.31
CA ILE A 154 -11.02 13.80 17.64
C ILE A 154 -11.35 14.63 16.39
N THR A 155 -10.90 14.21 15.21
CA THR A 155 -11.20 14.87 13.94
C THR A 155 -12.47 14.32 13.30
N SER A 156 -13.04 15.07 12.37
CA SER A 156 -14.19 14.67 11.56
C SER A 156 -14.02 15.13 10.11
N GLY A 157 -14.90 14.69 9.21
CA GLY A 157 -14.91 15.13 7.81
C GLY A 157 -14.10 14.24 6.85
N ALA A 158 -13.39 13.23 7.34
CA ALA A 158 -12.76 12.22 6.49
C ALA A 158 -13.72 11.06 6.16
N PHE A 159 -13.67 10.58 4.92
CA PHE A 159 -14.47 9.45 4.44
C PHE A 159 -13.64 8.53 3.55
N ILE A 160 -13.80 7.22 3.72
CA ILE A 160 -13.24 6.19 2.83
C ILE A 160 -14.40 5.28 2.41
N ASN A 161 -14.62 5.12 1.10
CA ASN A 161 -15.70 4.27 0.56
C ASN A 161 -17.08 4.56 1.21
N ASN A 162 -17.44 5.84 1.29
CA ASN A 162 -18.67 6.35 1.92
C ASN A 162 -18.79 6.08 3.44
N GLN A 163 -17.77 5.53 4.09
CA GLN A 163 -17.72 5.35 5.53
C GLN A 163 -16.92 6.49 6.17
N ARG A 164 -17.47 7.07 7.25
CA ARG A 164 -16.79 8.10 8.02
C ARG A 164 -15.58 7.49 8.72
N VAL A 165 -14.42 8.13 8.57
CA VAL A 165 -13.16 7.74 9.22
C VAL A 165 -12.52 8.94 9.90
N HIS A 166 -11.34 8.73 10.49
CA HIS A 166 -10.57 9.74 11.21
C HIS A 166 -9.16 9.91 10.63
N THR A 167 -8.94 9.49 9.38
CA THR A 167 -7.63 9.57 8.71
C THR A 167 -7.29 11.02 8.42
N ILE A 168 -6.17 11.48 8.96
CA ILE A 168 -5.64 12.85 8.76
C ILE A 168 -4.48 12.89 7.76
N HIS A 169 -3.84 11.73 7.51
CA HIS A 169 -2.76 11.56 6.54
C HIS A 169 -2.68 10.12 6.06
N GLU A 170 -2.34 9.91 4.79
CA GLU A 170 -2.12 8.60 4.18
C GLU A 170 -0.87 8.66 3.31
N PHE A 171 0.03 7.69 3.45
CA PHE A 171 1.29 7.63 2.72
C PHE A 171 1.77 6.19 2.57
N PHE A 172 2.76 5.95 1.71
CA PHE A 172 3.41 4.64 1.59
C PHE A 172 4.84 4.69 2.14
N PRO A 173 5.31 3.69 2.90
CA PRO A 173 6.68 3.69 3.39
C PRO A 173 7.69 3.68 2.24
N ALA A 174 8.50 4.72 2.14
CA ALA A 174 9.53 4.87 1.11
C ALA A 174 10.87 4.20 1.45
N VAL A 175 10.90 3.37 2.50
CA VAL A 175 12.12 2.73 3.01
C VAL A 175 11.90 1.23 3.24
N PRO A 176 12.93 0.39 3.09
CA PRO A 176 12.85 -1.05 3.38
C PRO A 176 12.53 -1.35 4.86
N PRO A 177 12.16 -2.59 5.20
CA PRO A 177 12.09 -3.05 6.59
C PRO A 177 13.38 -2.75 7.38
N GLY A 178 13.22 -2.43 8.66
CA GLY A 178 14.33 -2.10 9.56
C GLY A 178 14.78 -0.62 9.51
N PHE A 179 14.35 0.15 8.51
CA PHE A 179 14.70 1.56 8.40
C PHE A 179 13.67 2.47 9.09
N LYS A 180 14.11 3.69 9.45
CA LYS A 180 13.25 4.73 10.00
C LYS A 180 12.43 5.36 8.87
N ILE A 181 11.11 5.38 9.04
CA ILE A 181 10.15 6.15 8.26
C ILE A 181 10.11 7.56 8.86
N ILE A 182 10.36 8.56 8.01
CA ILE A 182 10.24 9.98 8.33
C ILE A 182 9.22 10.54 7.35
N GLU A 183 8.01 10.79 7.81
CA GLU A 183 6.92 11.30 6.98
C GLU A 183 6.58 12.73 7.40
N VAL A 184 6.73 13.66 6.45
CA VAL A 184 6.38 15.07 6.60
C VAL A 184 5.41 15.42 5.48
N PRO A 185 4.10 15.65 5.77
CA PRO A 185 3.13 15.96 4.74
C PRO A 185 3.52 17.23 3.96
N SER A 186 3.65 17.11 2.63
CA SER A 186 4.01 18.28 1.79
C SER A 186 2.93 19.37 1.82
N ASN A 187 1.67 18.95 1.98
CA ASN A 187 0.54 19.83 2.22
C ASN A 187 -0.22 19.29 3.44
N VAL A 188 -0.30 20.08 4.50
CA VAL A 188 -1.03 19.69 5.71
C VAL A 188 -2.53 19.78 5.44
N ILE A 189 -3.22 18.64 5.55
CA ILE A 189 -4.68 18.59 5.52
C ILE A 189 -5.19 18.94 6.92
N TYR A 190 -6.04 19.96 7.00
CA TYR A 190 -6.64 20.43 8.24
C TYR A 190 -8.08 19.94 8.34
N LEU A 191 -8.35 19.02 9.27
CA LEU A 191 -9.69 18.47 9.49
C LEU A 191 -10.36 19.10 10.71
N PRO A 192 -11.69 19.35 10.66
CA PRO A 192 -12.42 19.89 11.80
C PRO A 192 -12.32 19.03 13.06
N VAL A 193 -12.05 19.66 14.19
CA VAL A 193 -12.03 19.02 15.51
C VAL A 193 -13.44 18.97 16.08
N ASN A 194 -13.85 17.80 16.58
CA ASN A 194 -15.10 17.64 17.29
C ASN A 194 -14.97 18.17 18.73
N ILE A 195 -15.36 19.43 18.92
CA ILE A 195 -15.32 20.11 20.23
C ILE A 195 -16.21 19.38 21.24
N MET A 196 -17.36 18.85 20.84
CA MET A 196 -18.25 18.09 21.73
C MET A 196 -17.62 16.78 22.19
N GLY A 197 -16.76 16.14 21.38
CA GLY A 197 -16.00 14.95 21.78
C GLY A 197 -14.90 15.24 22.82
N ILE A 198 -14.46 16.49 22.92
CA ILE A 198 -13.50 16.99 23.92
C ILE A 198 -14.25 17.50 25.17
N VAL A 199 -15.47 18.05 25.00
CA VAL A 199 -16.28 18.68 26.06
C VAL A 199 -17.26 17.72 26.77
N TYR A 200 -17.79 16.66 26.14
CA TYR A 200 -18.66 15.66 26.81
C TYR A 200 -17.93 14.70 27.78
N GLY A 201 -16.67 14.99 28.09
CA GLY A 201 -16.04 14.52 29.32
C GLY A 201 -16.47 15.30 30.56
N ASN A 202 -17.51 16.15 30.54
CA ASN A 202 -17.93 16.97 31.68
C ASN A 202 -19.45 16.89 31.91
N SER A 203 -19.95 15.76 32.44
CA SER A 203 -21.08 15.68 33.38
C SER A 203 -21.59 14.24 33.51
N ILE A 204 -21.26 13.56 34.63
CA ILE A 204 -22.11 12.68 35.45
C ILE A 204 -21.25 12.21 36.64
N SER A 205 -21.71 12.55 37.85
CA SER A 205 -21.51 11.85 39.14
C SER A 205 -20.11 11.36 39.52
N SER A 206 -19.55 12.02 40.54
CA SER A 206 -18.62 11.50 41.55
C SER A 206 -18.39 9.98 41.51
N SER A 207 -17.23 9.58 40.97
CA SER A 207 -16.49 8.30 41.13
C SER A 207 -15.75 7.81 39.88
N ASN A 208 -15.68 8.57 38.78
CA ASN A 208 -14.91 8.16 37.60
C ASN A 208 -14.14 9.33 36.98
N LEU A 209 -12.80 9.22 36.95
CA LEU A 209 -11.92 10.21 36.31
C LEU A 209 -12.22 10.31 34.81
N TYR A 210 -12.36 11.56 34.37
CA TYR A 210 -12.82 11.98 33.06
C TYR A 210 -11.81 11.67 31.95
N LYS A 211 -12.33 11.16 30.82
CA LYS A 211 -11.58 10.61 29.68
C LYS A 211 -11.75 11.50 28.45
N SER A 212 -10.75 12.32 28.13
CA SER A 212 -10.55 12.81 26.76
C SER A 212 -9.63 11.82 26.05
N ARG A 213 -10.17 11.09 25.08
CA ARG A 213 -9.51 9.93 24.46
C ARG A 213 -9.08 10.31 23.05
N ALA A 214 -7.83 10.74 22.87
CA ALA A 214 -7.21 10.85 21.56
C ALA A 214 -6.49 9.53 21.26
N ARG A 215 -7.08 8.68 20.42
CA ARG A 215 -6.49 7.42 19.96
C ARG A 215 -5.95 7.62 18.56
N TRP A 216 -4.68 7.35 18.41
CA TRP A 216 -4.04 7.20 17.12
C TRP A 216 -4.21 5.74 16.67
N HIS A 217 -4.52 5.50 15.40
CA HIS A 217 -4.54 4.14 14.86
C HIS A 217 -3.71 4.12 13.58
N GLN A 218 -2.71 3.25 13.54
CA GLN A 218 -2.11 2.83 12.29
C GLN A 218 -3.02 1.77 11.67
N SER A 219 -3.93 2.17 10.78
CA SER A 219 -4.71 1.19 10.02
C SER A 219 -3.93 0.76 8.79
N ILE A 220 -3.78 -0.55 8.64
CA ILE A 220 -3.19 -1.19 7.47
C ILE A 220 -4.30 -1.39 6.44
N SER A 221 -4.25 -0.66 5.33
CA SER A 221 -5.14 -0.93 4.20
C SER A 221 -4.59 -2.10 3.37
N ARG A 222 -5.28 -3.24 3.44
CA ARG A 222 -5.09 -4.36 2.50
C ARG A 222 -6.11 -4.19 1.38
N GLU A 223 -5.80 -3.37 0.39
CA GLU A 223 -6.63 -3.30 -0.82
C GLU A 223 -6.22 -4.45 -1.76
N ARG A 224 -7.18 -5.32 -2.10
CA ARG A 224 -7.01 -6.30 -3.18
C ARG A 224 -6.83 -5.51 -4.49
N PRO A 225 -5.94 -5.95 -5.40
CA PRO A 225 -5.92 -5.40 -6.75
C PRO A 225 -7.33 -5.52 -7.36
N LEU A 226 -7.83 -4.45 -7.96
CA LEU A 226 -9.01 -4.51 -8.80
C LEU A 226 -8.71 -5.49 -9.95
N GLU A 227 -9.37 -6.64 -9.97
CA GLU A 227 -9.45 -7.45 -11.18
C GLU A 227 -10.26 -6.64 -12.20
N VAL A 228 -9.55 -5.92 -13.07
CA VAL A 228 -10.15 -5.38 -14.29
C VAL A 228 -10.35 -6.56 -15.22
N THR A 229 -11.54 -7.16 -15.17
CA THR A 229 -11.96 -8.08 -16.22
C THR A 229 -12.12 -7.26 -17.49
N VAL A 230 -11.11 -7.27 -18.35
CA VAL A 230 -11.24 -6.78 -19.73
C VAL A 230 -12.11 -7.80 -20.46
N THR A 231 -13.42 -7.61 -20.41
CA THR A 231 -14.32 -8.30 -21.34
C THR A 231 -14.00 -7.78 -22.73
N SER A 232 -13.51 -8.67 -23.60
CA SER A 232 -13.37 -8.37 -25.02
C SER A 232 -14.71 -7.88 -25.57
N PRO A 233 -14.73 -6.86 -26.45
CA PRO A 233 -15.96 -6.46 -27.10
C PRO A 233 -16.47 -7.63 -27.97
N PRO A 234 -17.79 -7.85 -28.04
CA PRO A 234 -18.36 -8.88 -28.90
C PRO A 234 -18.00 -8.57 -30.37
N PRO A 235 -17.83 -9.61 -31.22
CA PRO A 235 -17.48 -9.42 -32.61
C PRO A 235 -18.52 -8.56 -33.34
N ALA A 236 -18.03 -7.61 -34.14
CA ALA A 236 -18.83 -6.66 -34.88
C ALA A 236 -19.86 -7.38 -35.76
N GLN A 237 -21.14 -7.09 -35.55
CA GLN A 237 -22.21 -7.47 -36.47
C GLN A 237 -22.04 -6.70 -37.78
N ALA A 238 -22.23 -7.41 -38.90
CA ALA A 238 -22.11 -6.86 -40.24
C ALA A 238 -23.04 -5.64 -40.43
N PRO A 239 -22.60 -4.58 -41.13
CA PRO A 239 -23.40 -3.38 -41.29
C PRO A 239 -24.61 -3.65 -42.22
N PRO A 240 -25.79 -3.09 -41.93
CA PRO A 240 -26.93 -3.14 -42.85
C PRO A 240 -26.68 -2.24 -44.09
N PRO A 241 -27.39 -2.50 -45.21
CA PRO A 241 -27.09 -1.88 -46.49
C PRO A 241 -27.35 -0.36 -46.50
N VAL A 242 -26.46 0.34 -47.20
CA VAL A 242 -26.44 1.80 -47.39
C VAL A 242 -27.68 2.27 -48.14
N ILE A 243 -28.50 3.11 -47.49
CA ILE A 243 -29.51 3.94 -48.15
C ILE A 243 -28.89 5.33 -48.38
N THR A 244 -28.68 5.66 -49.65
CA THR A 244 -28.14 6.95 -50.11
C THR A 244 -29.16 8.06 -49.83
N GLN A 245 -28.91 8.91 -48.84
CA GLN A 245 -29.51 10.24 -48.75
C GLN A 245 -28.42 11.30 -48.72
N ARG A 246 -28.51 12.19 -49.70
CA ARG A 246 -27.57 13.26 -50.05
C ARG A 246 -27.96 14.51 -49.27
N MET A 247 -27.19 14.92 -48.26
CA MET A 247 -27.24 16.29 -47.72
C MET A 247 -25.86 16.76 -47.21
N GLN A 248 -25.29 17.65 -48.01
CA GLN A 248 -24.51 18.87 -47.72
C GLN A 248 -23.69 19.00 -46.41
N HIS A 249 -22.36 19.18 -46.59
CA HIS A 249 -21.37 19.62 -45.61
C HIS A 249 -21.68 20.99 -44.97
N PRO A 250 -21.13 21.24 -43.78
CA PRO A 250 -20.16 22.32 -43.70
C PRO A 250 -18.86 21.95 -42.94
N HIS A 251 -17.77 22.50 -43.47
CA HIS A 251 -16.42 22.52 -42.90
C HIS A 251 -16.39 23.15 -41.50
N GLN A 252 -15.65 22.52 -40.56
CA GLN A 252 -15.08 23.23 -39.42
C GLN A 252 -13.56 23.29 -39.57
N ALA A 253 -13.05 24.52 -39.61
CA ALA A 253 -11.65 24.86 -39.72
C ALA A 253 -10.92 24.64 -38.39
N LEU A 254 -9.77 23.96 -38.44
CA LEU A 254 -8.82 23.91 -37.33
C LEU A 254 -8.13 25.27 -37.19
N SER A 255 -8.13 25.83 -35.98
CA SER A 255 -7.54 27.14 -35.68
C SER A 255 -6.01 27.12 -35.80
N ARG A 256 -5.43 28.26 -36.20
CA ARG A 256 -3.98 28.44 -36.43
C ARG A 256 -3.09 28.16 -35.21
N GLN A 257 -3.65 28.04 -34.01
CA GLN A 257 -2.89 27.68 -32.80
C GLN A 257 -2.51 26.19 -32.74
N ASN A 258 -3.30 25.30 -33.36
CA ASN A 258 -3.04 23.85 -33.31
C ASN A 258 -1.92 23.40 -34.27
N ILE A 259 -1.64 24.15 -35.33
CA ILE A 259 -0.57 23.85 -36.29
C ILE A 259 0.82 24.21 -35.72
N GLN A 260 0.90 25.20 -34.84
CA GLN A 260 2.17 25.62 -34.24
C GLN A 260 2.64 24.68 -33.12
N PHE A 261 1.72 24.02 -32.43
CA PHE A 261 2.03 23.03 -31.39
C PHE A 261 2.64 21.75 -31.98
N LEU A 262 2.15 21.29 -33.14
CA LEU A 262 2.65 20.06 -33.80
C LEU A 262 4.05 20.23 -34.42
N LYS A 263 4.42 21.45 -34.85
CA LYS A 263 5.77 21.74 -35.36
C LYS A 263 6.86 21.76 -34.27
N ASN A 264 6.49 22.11 -33.03
CA ASN A 264 7.43 22.16 -31.91
C ASN A 264 7.72 20.80 -31.27
N LEU A 265 6.98 19.75 -31.66
CA LEU A 265 7.16 18.37 -31.18
C LEU A 265 7.87 17.46 -32.21
N GLY A 266 8.36 18.00 -33.33
CA GLY A 266 9.12 17.24 -34.32
C GLY A 266 8.33 16.16 -35.08
N LEU A 267 7.00 16.12 -34.93
CA LEU A 267 6.13 15.14 -35.58
C LEU A 267 5.55 15.73 -36.88
N ARG A 268 5.93 15.14 -38.02
CA ARG A 268 5.30 15.45 -39.32
C ARG A 268 3.99 14.66 -39.47
N PRO A 269 2.93 15.26 -40.04
CA PRO A 269 1.76 14.50 -40.49
C PRO A 269 2.18 13.53 -41.61
N SER A 270 1.72 12.29 -41.52
CA SER A 270 1.94 11.26 -42.55
C SER A 270 1.21 11.64 -43.85
N GLY A 271 1.94 12.00 -44.91
CA GLY A 271 1.29 12.25 -46.21
C GLY A 271 2.08 13.00 -47.30
N GLU A 272 3.38 13.29 -47.16
CA GLU A 272 4.14 13.96 -48.22
C GLU A 272 5.34 13.11 -48.69
N SER A 273 5.33 12.75 -49.98
CA SER A 273 6.43 12.07 -50.69
C SER A 273 7.56 13.05 -51.03
N PRO A 274 8.83 12.59 -51.11
CA PRO A 274 9.97 13.50 -51.28
C PRO A 274 10.16 13.97 -52.73
N VAL A 275 10.55 15.24 -52.87
CA VAL A 275 11.38 15.76 -53.97
C VAL A 275 12.67 16.28 -53.35
#